data_AF-A0A2U9SYG5-F1
#
_entry.id   AF-A0A2U9SYG5-F1
#
_cell.length_a   1.000
_cell.length_b   1.000
_cell.length_c   1.000
_cell.angle_alpha   90.00
_cell.angle_beta   90.00
_cell.angle_gamma   90.00
#
_symmetry.space_group_name_H-M   'P 1'
#
loop_
_entity.id
_entity.type
_entity.pdbx_description
1 polymer ?
#
loop_
_entity_poly.entity_id
_entity_poly.type
_entity_poly.pdbx_seq_one_letter_code
_entity_poly.pdbx_strand_id
1 'polypeptide(L)'
;MTTRRHFLASTSALAASCAAATPVFASDAPASDAELQRQMLGKLTNELNDRATAADETGYLFDTFFSWAPPTVAAAGINTIVAFSFGSRAAASGAAPVPGPVNEAIADAVFALRQKVAVPVCAQQEVASVLASKYGLTAGVTTIATPALSAGSPIPTPDGVAAAIVRQAGSAAALGKVAIVTHADQASIAVRVSNAAGMQATVPAGLVLPSLYDAFAQQPAMRRRDLYLMSNAGMQLAMLRLDLINREYPNG
;
A
#
# COMPACT_ATOMS: atom_id res chain seq x y z
N MET A 1 76.32 -28.76 -40.75
CA MET A 1 75.34 -29.79 -41.10
C MET A 1 74.25 -29.79 -40.02
N THR A 2 73.15 -29.05 -40.22
CA THR A 2 71.88 -29.51 -40.85
C THR A 2 71.19 -30.58 -40.00
N THR A 3 70.26 -30.15 -39.13
CA THR A 3 68.79 -30.06 -39.34
C THR A 3 68.05 -31.38 -39.08
N ARG A 4 66.76 -31.22 -38.73
CA ARG A 4 65.60 -32.15 -38.92
C ARG A 4 65.07 -32.74 -37.60
N ARG A 5 63.80 -32.61 -37.21
CA ARG A 5 62.57 -32.17 -37.89
C ARG A 5 61.47 -31.88 -36.84
N HIS A 6 60.80 -30.73 -37.04
CA HIS A 6 59.38 -30.43 -36.86
C HIS A 6 58.64 -30.87 -35.59
N PHE A 7 58.26 -29.88 -34.78
CA PHE A 7 56.86 -29.42 -34.81
C PHE A 7 56.77 -27.92 -34.50
N LEU A 8 57.08 -27.09 -35.50
CA LEU A 8 56.45 -25.77 -35.64
C LEU A 8 55.28 -25.95 -36.58
N ALA A 9 54.07 -25.77 -36.07
CA ALA A 9 52.95 -25.33 -36.89
C ALA A 9 51.95 -24.62 -35.97
N SER A 10 51.82 -23.31 -36.20
CA SER A 10 50.59 -22.55 -35.98
C SER A 10 50.34 -22.01 -34.56
N THR A 11 51.25 -21.16 -34.10
CA THR A 11 50.82 -19.89 -33.49
C THR A 11 50.02 -19.08 -34.53
N SER A 12 48.98 -18.39 -34.07
CA SER A 12 48.06 -17.51 -34.82
C SER A 12 46.79 -18.17 -35.37
N ALA A 13 45.79 -18.33 -34.51
CA ALA A 13 44.38 -18.03 -34.82
C ALA A 13 43.50 -18.36 -33.60
N LEU A 14 43.30 -17.38 -32.72
CA LEU A 14 42.08 -17.13 -31.93
C LEU A 14 42.30 -15.91 -31.01
N ALA A 15 42.94 -14.88 -31.54
CA ALA A 15 42.85 -13.52 -31.03
C ALA A 15 41.90 -12.75 -31.95
N ALA A 16 40.62 -13.14 -31.98
CA ALA A 16 39.60 -12.46 -32.79
C ALA A 16 38.17 -12.84 -32.37
N SER A 17 37.86 -12.76 -31.07
CA SER A 17 36.46 -12.68 -30.61
C SER A 17 36.35 -12.21 -29.17
N CYS A 18 37.23 -11.31 -28.73
CA CYS A 18 36.87 -10.34 -27.70
C CYS A 18 36.37 -9.10 -28.44
N ALA A 19 35.23 -9.26 -29.14
CA ALA A 19 34.41 -8.10 -29.44
C ALA A 19 34.24 -7.38 -28.11
N ALA A 20 34.59 -6.10 -28.07
CA ALA A 20 34.47 -5.27 -26.89
C ALA A 20 33.12 -5.58 -26.24
N ALA A 21 33.15 -6.30 -25.13
CA ALA A 21 32.02 -6.31 -24.23
C ALA A 21 32.04 -4.89 -23.66
N THR A 22 31.41 -3.97 -24.38
CA THR A 22 30.83 -2.78 -23.77
C THR A 22 30.19 -3.30 -22.48
N PRO A 23 30.48 -2.73 -21.30
CA PRO A 23 29.74 -3.11 -20.12
C PRO A 23 28.29 -3.01 -20.53
N VAL A 24 27.62 -4.17 -20.61
CA VAL A 24 26.19 -4.20 -20.85
C VAL A 24 25.67 -3.62 -19.56
N PHE A 25 25.43 -2.31 -19.57
CA PHE A 25 24.56 -1.70 -18.60
C PHE A 25 23.35 -2.63 -18.54
N ALA A 26 23.00 -3.08 -17.32
CA ALA A 26 21.81 -3.88 -17.12
C ALA A 26 20.71 -3.26 -17.97
N SER A 27 20.16 -4.03 -18.90
CA SER A 27 19.14 -3.54 -19.81
C SER A 27 18.10 -2.78 -19.01
N ASP A 28 17.85 -1.50 -19.35
CA ASP A 28 16.78 -0.69 -18.75
C ASP A 28 15.37 -1.27 -19.04
N ALA A 29 15.30 -2.40 -19.76
CA ALA A 29 14.07 -3.17 -19.88
C ALA A 29 13.64 -3.65 -18.48
N PRO A 30 12.44 -3.24 -18.01
CA PRO A 30 11.95 -3.68 -16.72
C PRO A 30 11.90 -5.21 -16.68
N ALA A 31 12.43 -5.79 -15.61
CA ALA A 31 12.28 -7.22 -15.37
C ALA A 31 10.79 -7.56 -15.37
N SER A 32 10.38 -8.60 -16.10
CA SER A 32 9.01 -9.08 -15.99
C SER A 32 8.79 -9.65 -14.58
N ASP A 33 7.56 -9.58 -14.09
CA ASP A 33 7.19 -10.14 -12.80
C ASP A 33 7.62 -11.62 -12.67
N ALA A 34 7.43 -12.40 -13.74
CA ALA A 34 7.85 -13.79 -13.81
C ALA A 34 9.38 -13.97 -13.75
N GLU A 35 10.16 -13.04 -14.32
CA GLU A 35 11.61 -13.04 -14.20
C GLU A 35 12.03 -12.77 -12.75
N LEU A 36 11.48 -11.71 -12.17
CA LEU A 36 11.81 -11.26 -10.82
C LEU A 36 11.45 -12.33 -9.79
N GLN A 37 10.23 -12.89 -9.85
CA GLN A 37 9.81 -13.98 -8.97
C GLN A 37 10.72 -15.20 -9.09
N ARG A 38 11.16 -15.57 -10.30
CA ARG A 38 12.08 -16.69 -10.49
C ARG A 38 13.44 -16.43 -9.86
N GLN A 39 13.98 -15.22 -9.99
CA GLN A 39 15.25 -14.83 -9.38
C GLN A 39 15.14 -14.79 -7.85
N MET A 40 14.05 -14.25 -7.30
CA MET A 40 13.75 -14.26 -5.87
C MET A 40 13.68 -15.68 -5.32
N LEU A 41 12.92 -16.58 -5.98
CA LEU A 41 12.81 -17.97 -5.59
C LEU A 41 14.16 -18.68 -5.59
N GLY A 42 14.96 -18.49 -6.65
CA GLY A 42 16.30 -19.08 -6.74
C GLY A 42 17.21 -18.64 -5.60
N LYS A 43 17.20 -17.34 -5.28
CA LYS A 43 17.98 -16.79 -4.16
C LYS A 43 17.48 -17.32 -2.81
N LEU A 44 16.18 -17.24 -2.54
CA LEU A 44 15.61 -17.69 -1.28
C LEU A 44 15.76 -19.20 -1.07
N THR A 45 15.69 -20.01 -2.14
CA THR A 45 15.94 -21.46 -2.03
C THR A 45 17.35 -21.73 -1.49
N ASN A 46 18.35 -20.97 -1.94
CA ASN A 46 19.73 -21.11 -1.50
C ASN A 46 19.93 -20.59 -0.07
N GLU A 47 19.33 -19.44 0.27
CA GLU A 47 19.48 -18.82 1.60
C GLU A 47 18.76 -19.61 2.70
N LEU A 48 17.55 -20.12 2.41
CA LEU A 48 16.72 -20.83 3.38
C LEU A 48 17.01 -22.34 3.40
N ASN A 49 17.69 -22.85 2.37
CA ASN A 49 17.87 -24.30 2.14
C ASN A 49 16.54 -25.09 2.19
N ASP A 50 15.44 -24.44 1.80
CA ASP A 50 14.10 -25.00 1.74
C ASP A 50 13.34 -24.37 0.58
N ARG A 51 13.13 -25.16 -0.47
CA ARG A 51 12.44 -24.71 -1.68
C ARG A 51 10.96 -24.41 -1.45
N ALA A 52 10.30 -25.15 -0.56
CA ALA A 52 8.87 -24.99 -0.32
C ALA A 52 8.63 -23.67 0.41
N THR A 53 9.34 -23.45 1.53
CA THR A 53 9.31 -22.19 2.26
C THR A 53 9.74 -21.02 1.37
N ALA A 54 10.78 -21.18 0.54
CA ALA A 54 11.21 -20.13 -0.39
C ALA A 54 10.14 -19.75 -1.42
N ALA A 55 9.31 -20.70 -1.87
CA ALA A 55 8.21 -20.41 -2.80
C ALA A 55 7.13 -19.55 -2.13
N ASP A 56 6.75 -19.88 -0.89
CA ASP A 56 5.78 -19.11 -0.12
C ASP A 56 6.29 -17.70 0.17
N GLU A 57 7.51 -17.57 0.71
CA GLU A 57 8.14 -16.29 1.02
C GLU A 57 8.33 -15.41 -0.24
N THR A 58 8.65 -16.02 -1.39
CA THR A 58 8.72 -15.28 -2.66
C THR A 58 7.38 -14.64 -2.99
N GLY A 59 6.27 -15.36 -2.86
CA GLY A 59 4.93 -14.83 -3.09
C GLY A 59 4.60 -13.67 -2.14
N TYR A 60 4.82 -13.88 -0.84
CA TYR A 60 4.53 -12.88 0.19
C TYR A 60 5.30 -11.57 0.00
N LEU A 61 6.60 -11.68 -0.25
CA LEU A 61 7.46 -10.52 -0.47
C LEU A 61 7.10 -9.83 -1.78
N PHE A 62 6.89 -10.60 -2.86
CA PHE A 62 6.54 -10.04 -4.15
C PHE A 62 5.24 -9.22 -4.08
N ASP A 63 4.19 -9.79 -3.50
CA ASP A 63 2.90 -9.10 -3.36
C ASP A 63 3.03 -7.84 -2.48
N THR A 64 3.75 -7.93 -1.36
CA THR A 64 3.92 -6.78 -0.47
C THR A 64 4.65 -5.62 -1.15
N PHE A 65 5.68 -5.91 -1.94
CA PHE A 65 6.52 -4.87 -2.54
C PHE A 65 6.04 -4.39 -3.90
N PHE A 66 5.28 -5.18 -4.65
CA PHE A 66 4.93 -4.86 -6.04
C PHE A 66 3.42 -4.78 -6.31
N SER A 67 2.54 -5.21 -5.40
CA SER A 67 1.08 -5.18 -5.57
C SER A 67 0.41 -4.03 -4.78
N TRP A 68 0.84 -2.79 -5.03
CA TRP A 68 0.35 -1.60 -4.30
C TRP A 68 -1.03 -1.09 -4.74
N ALA A 69 -1.51 -1.50 -5.92
CA ALA A 69 -2.78 -1.03 -6.46
C ALA A 69 -3.94 -1.86 -5.88
N PRO A 70 -4.82 -1.29 -5.03
CA PRO A 70 -5.98 -2.01 -4.54
C PRO A 70 -7.02 -2.25 -5.64
N PRO A 71 -7.92 -3.24 -5.47
CA PRO A 71 -9.01 -3.48 -6.41
C PRO A 71 -9.93 -2.27 -6.53
N THR A 72 -10.42 -2.01 -7.75
CA THR A 72 -11.28 -0.87 -8.05
C THR A 72 -12.74 -1.26 -8.26
N VAL A 73 -13.68 -0.36 -7.98
CA VAL A 73 -15.10 -0.49 -8.30
C VAL A 73 -15.61 0.70 -9.11
N ALA A 74 -16.49 0.44 -10.09
CA ALA A 74 -17.19 1.50 -10.80
C ALA A 74 -18.10 2.29 -9.84
N ALA A 75 -18.20 3.61 -10.05
CA ALA A 75 -18.95 4.49 -9.16
C ALA A 75 -20.40 4.00 -8.92
N ALA A 76 -21.09 3.55 -9.98
CA ALA A 76 -22.47 3.06 -9.91
C ALA A 76 -22.69 1.86 -8.95
N GLY A 77 -21.62 1.13 -8.59
CA GLY A 77 -21.70 0.00 -7.67
C GLY A 77 -21.46 0.35 -6.21
N ILE A 78 -21.17 1.60 -5.87
CA ILE A 78 -20.81 2.02 -4.50
C ILE A 78 -22.08 2.22 -3.68
N ASN A 79 -22.10 1.71 -2.44
CA ASN A 79 -23.17 1.93 -1.46
C ASN A 79 -22.77 2.89 -0.34
N THR A 80 -21.48 2.96 0.00
CA THR A 80 -20.95 3.84 1.04
C THR A 80 -19.57 4.35 0.66
N ILE A 81 -19.29 5.62 0.93
CA ILE A 81 -17.93 6.17 0.83
C ILE A 81 -17.30 6.12 2.23
N VAL A 82 -16.12 5.53 2.36
CA VAL A 82 -15.32 5.56 3.58
C VAL A 82 -14.08 6.41 3.34
N ALA A 83 -13.88 7.43 4.16
CA ALA A 83 -12.75 8.34 4.05
C ALA A 83 -11.82 8.25 5.26
N PHE A 84 -10.61 7.73 5.04
CA PHE A 84 -9.55 7.69 6.05
C PHE A 84 -8.68 8.92 5.93
N SER A 85 -8.35 9.54 7.07
CA SER A 85 -7.40 10.64 7.08
C SER A 85 -5.96 10.13 6.94
N PHE A 86 -5.08 10.99 6.45
CA PHE A 86 -3.65 10.71 6.32
C PHE A 86 -2.86 11.75 7.11
N GLY A 87 -2.51 11.37 8.32
CA GLY A 87 -1.89 12.26 9.30
C GLY A 87 -2.85 13.34 9.79
N SER A 88 -2.39 14.11 10.76
CA SER A 88 -3.12 15.24 11.32
C SER A 88 -2.14 16.33 11.71
N ARG A 89 -2.59 17.58 11.84
CA ARG A 89 -1.78 18.64 12.44
C ARG A 89 -2.10 18.76 13.92
N ALA A 90 -1.10 19.17 14.70
CA ALA A 90 -1.29 19.45 16.11
C ALA A 90 -2.31 20.58 16.28
N ALA A 91 -3.25 20.39 17.20
CA ALA A 91 -4.19 21.42 17.60
C ALA A 91 -3.66 22.23 18.79
N ALA A 92 -4.38 23.28 19.17
CA ALA A 92 -4.16 23.94 20.45
C ALA A 92 -4.30 22.93 21.60
N SER A 93 -3.61 23.18 22.72
CA SER A 93 -3.55 22.24 23.86
C SER A 93 -4.94 21.74 24.29
N GLY A 94 -5.15 20.42 24.27
CA GLY A 94 -6.40 19.77 24.65
C GLY A 94 -7.49 19.70 23.58
N ALA A 95 -7.27 20.30 22.40
CA ALA A 95 -8.20 20.21 21.27
C ALA A 95 -7.93 18.98 20.39
N ALA A 96 -8.95 18.55 19.65
CA ALA A 96 -8.82 17.45 18.69
C ALA A 96 -7.90 17.84 17.52
N PRO A 97 -7.13 16.90 16.94
CA PRO A 97 -6.24 17.18 15.81
C PRO A 97 -6.96 17.87 14.65
N VAL A 98 -6.27 18.79 13.98
CA VAL A 98 -6.83 19.57 12.87
C VAL A 98 -6.41 18.99 11.51
N PRO A 99 -7.24 19.14 10.47
CA PRO A 99 -6.86 18.70 9.13
C PRO A 99 -5.63 19.46 8.63
N GLY A 100 -4.77 18.76 7.90
CA GLY A 100 -3.75 19.36 7.05
C GLY A 100 -4.20 19.34 5.58
N PRO A 101 -3.37 19.87 4.66
CA PRO A 101 -3.68 19.95 3.23
C PRO A 101 -3.95 18.58 2.58
N VAL A 102 -3.37 17.50 3.11
CA VAL A 102 -3.64 16.14 2.61
C VAL A 102 -5.07 15.73 2.94
N ASN A 103 -5.55 16.00 4.15
CA ASN A 103 -6.93 15.71 4.53
C ASN A 103 -7.93 16.61 3.79
N GLU A 104 -7.54 17.83 3.45
CA GLU A 104 -8.33 18.67 2.54
C GLU A 104 -8.43 18.05 1.15
N ALA A 105 -7.31 17.60 0.55
CA ALA A 105 -7.34 16.93 -0.74
C ALA A 105 -8.17 15.62 -0.73
N ILE A 106 -8.15 14.88 0.39
CA ILE A 106 -9.02 13.71 0.59
C ILE A 106 -10.48 14.14 0.62
N ALA A 107 -10.82 15.21 1.35
CA ALA A 107 -12.19 15.75 1.39
C ALA A 107 -12.66 16.22 0.01
N ASP A 108 -11.80 16.86 -0.77
CA ASP A 108 -12.08 17.28 -2.14
C ASP A 108 -12.42 16.08 -3.04
N ALA A 109 -11.64 15.01 -2.93
CA ALA A 109 -11.88 13.76 -3.65
C ALA A 109 -13.19 13.07 -3.22
N VAL A 110 -13.49 13.05 -1.92
CA VAL A 110 -14.76 12.54 -1.37
C VAL A 110 -15.93 13.35 -1.91
N PHE A 111 -15.85 14.67 -1.87
CA PHE A 111 -16.91 15.55 -2.36
C PHE A 111 -17.14 15.34 -3.86
N ALA A 112 -16.07 15.29 -4.67
CA ALA A 112 -16.17 15.02 -6.10
C ALA A 112 -16.81 13.66 -6.42
N LEU A 113 -16.50 12.63 -5.63
CA LEU A 113 -17.16 11.33 -5.76
C LEU A 113 -18.64 11.41 -5.35
N ARG A 114 -18.95 12.10 -4.25
CA ARG A 114 -20.32 12.27 -3.73
C ARG A 114 -21.25 13.03 -4.69
N GLN A 115 -20.70 13.89 -5.55
CA GLN A 115 -21.45 14.53 -6.64
C GLN A 115 -21.85 13.54 -7.74
N LYS A 116 -21.09 12.44 -7.92
CA LYS A 116 -21.38 11.41 -8.92
C LYS A 116 -22.28 10.31 -8.36
N VAL A 117 -22.14 9.99 -7.08
CA VAL A 117 -22.87 8.90 -6.41
C VAL A 117 -23.44 9.36 -5.09
N ALA A 118 -24.78 9.38 -5.00
CA ALA A 118 -25.47 10.02 -3.91
C ALA A 118 -25.60 9.13 -2.64
N VAL A 119 -24.49 8.69 -2.07
CA VAL A 119 -24.43 7.67 -1.00
C VAL A 119 -23.96 8.21 0.36
N PRO A 120 -24.23 7.52 1.48
CA PRO A 120 -23.67 7.89 2.79
C PRO A 120 -22.13 7.95 2.78
N VAL A 121 -21.57 8.79 3.65
CA VAL A 121 -20.13 8.96 3.84
C VAL A 121 -19.79 8.66 5.30
N CYS A 122 -18.88 7.74 5.57
CA CYS A 122 -18.23 7.59 6.87
C CYS A 122 -16.82 8.17 6.78
N ALA A 123 -16.57 9.29 7.43
CA ALA A 123 -15.30 10.00 7.29
C ALA A 123 -14.63 10.17 8.66
N GLN A 124 -13.32 9.94 8.71
CA GLN A 124 -12.55 10.29 9.89
C GLN A 124 -12.62 11.79 10.16
N GLN A 125 -12.59 12.17 11.43
CA GLN A 125 -12.87 13.51 11.92
C GLN A 125 -12.15 14.63 11.16
N GLU A 126 -10.87 14.45 10.80
CA GLU A 126 -10.14 15.48 10.06
C GLU A 126 -10.78 15.74 8.70
N VAL A 127 -11.12 14.70 7.95
CA VAL A 127 -11.79 14.79 6.64
C VAL A 127 -13.22 15.30 6.79
N ALA A 128 -13.97 14.77 7.76
CA ALA A 128 -15.35 15.20 8.04
C ALA A 128 -15.42 16.70 8.37
N SER A 129 -14.44 17.22 9.11
CA SER A 129 -14.37 18.65 9.46
C SER A 129 -14.16 19.53 8.22
N VAL A 130 -13.39 19.07 7.23
CA VAL A 130 -13.23 19.80 5.96
C VAL A 130 -14.51 19.72 5.12
N LEU A 131 -15.13 18.55 5.02
CA LEU A 131 -16.41 18.39 4.31
C LEU A 131 -17.48 19.35 4.86
N ALA A 132 -17.57 19.47 6.18
CA ALA A 132 -18.48 20.41 6.83
C ALA A 132 -18.11 21.88 6.57
N SER A 133 -16.86 22.27 6.81
CA SER A 133 -16.45 23.68 6.77
C SER A 133 -16.28 24.25 5.35
N LYS A 134 -15.72 23.48 4.41
CA LYS A 134 -15.45 23.92 3.03
C LYS A 134 -16.65 23.74 2.11
N TYR A 135 -17.40 22.66 2.29
CA TYR A 135 -18.48 22.28 1.38
C TYR A 135 -19.89 22.36 1.99
N GLY A 136 -20.01 22.62 3.29
CA GLY A 136 -21.30 22.55 3.99
C GLY A 136 -21.90 21.13 4.02
N LEU A 137 -21.10 20.10 3.69
CA LEU A 137 -21.58 18.72 3.57
C LEU A 137 -21.59 18.06 4.95
N THR A 138 -22.74 18.11 5.61
CA THR A 138 -23.00 17.44 6.91
C THR A 138 -24.07 16.35 6.79
N ALA A 139 -25.06 16.55 5.92
CA ALA A 139 -26.12 15.59 5.69
C ALA A 139 -25.56 14.29 5.06
N GLY A 140 -25.83 13.15 5.70
CA GLY A 140 -25.33 11.85 5.25
C GLY A 140 -23.84 11.62 5.51
N VAL A 141 -23.19 12.46 6.33
CA VAL A 141 -21.81 12.25 6.80
C VAL A 141 -21.82 11.76 8.24
N THR A 142 -21.24 10.58 8.46
CA THR A 142 -20.96 10.04 9.79
C THR A 142 -19.50 10.30 10.13
N THR A 143 -19.27 11.11 11.17
CA THR A 143 -17.94 11.41 11.67
C THR A 143 -17.39 10.28 12.53
N ILE A 144 -16.18 9.84 12.23
CA ILE A 144 -15.45 8.81 12.98
C ILE A 144 -14.33 9.49 13.75
N ALA A 145 -14.38 9.44 15.07
CA ALA A 145 -13.32 9.98 15.91
C ALA A 145 -12.00 9.23 15.67
N THR A 146 -10.88 9.95 15.70
CA THR A 146 -9.55 9.35 15.60
C THR A 146 -9.32 8.44 16.80
N PRO A 147 -9.12 7.11 16.60
CA PRO A 147 -8.88 6.19 17.71
C PRO A 147 -7.63 6.55 18.49
N ALA A 148 -7.60 6.20 19.77
CA ALA A 148 -6.36 6.26 20.54
C ALA A 148 -5.30 5.37 19.88
N LEU A 149 -4.05 5.84 19.87
CA LEU A 149 -2.93 5.03 19.38
C LEU A 149 -2.82 3.77 20.24
N SER A 150 -2.76 2.60 19.60
CA SER A 150 -2.41 1.35 20.29
C SER A 150 -0.99 1.46 20.83
N ALA A 151 -0.79 1.17 22.11
CA ALA A 151 0.55 1.16 22.71
C ALA A 151 1.46 0.18 21.95
N GLY A 152 2.65 0.64 21.52
CA GLY A 152 3.69 -0.21 20.94
C GLY A 152 3.88 -0.14 19.42
N SER A 153 2.99 0.52 18.65
CA SER A 153 3.25 0.80 17.23
C SER A 153 3.47 2.31 17.01
N PRO A 154 4.64 2.75 16.51
CA PRO A 154 4.88 4.15 16.18
C PRO A 154 4.11 4.61 14.91
N ILE A 155 3.46 3.67 14.19
CA ILE A 155 2.76 3.94 12.94
C ILE A 155 1.26 3.67 13.14
N PRO A 156 0.39 4.68 13.05
CA PRO A 156 -1.05 4.48 13.08
C PRO A 156 -1.49 3.73 11.82
N THR A 157 -2.06 2.54 11.98
CA THR A 157 -2.79 1.84 10.93
C THR A 157 -4.27 2.26 10.92
N PRO A 158 -4.97 2.17 9.76
CA PRO A 158 -6.38 2.55 9.67
C PRO A 158 -7.35 1.51 10.28
N ASP A 159 -6.85 0.44 10.89
CA ASP A 159 -7.63 -0.67 11.44
C ASP A 159 -8.57 -0.24 12.57
N GLY A 160 -8.09 0.59 13.50
CA GLY A 160 -8.94 1.14 14.56
C GLY A 160 -10.09 1.98 14.02
N VAL A 161 -9.85 2.70 12.92
CA VAL A 161 -10.87 3.53 12.24
C VAL A 161 -11.85 2.63 11.50
N ALA A 162 -11.37 1.59 10.81
CA ALA A 162 -12.22 0.61 10.13
C ALA A 162 -13.15 -0.11 11.11
N ALA A 163 -12.62 -0.56 12.26
CA ALA A 163 -13.42 -1.16 13.33
C ALA A 163 -14.46 -0.18 13.91
N ALA A 164 -14.08 1.09 14.09
CA ALA A 164 -15.00 2.13 14.54
C ALA A 164 -16.14 2.38 13.54
N ILE A 165 -15.85 2.39 12.24
CA ILE A 165 -16.86 2.51 11.18
C ILE A 165 -17.85 1.35 11.23
N VAL A 166 -17.38 0.10 11.28
CA VAL A 166 -18.25 -1.08 11.35
C VAL A 166 -19.17 -1.01 12.56
N ARG A 167 -18.61 -0.68 13.73
CA ARG A 167 -19.39 -0.53 14.97
C ARG A 167 -20.43 0.58 14.86
N GLN A 168 -20.07 1.72 14.26
CA GLN A 168 -20.99 2.85 14.09
C GLN A 168 -22.11 2.53 13.09
N ALA A 169 -21.83 1.72 12.06
CA ALA A 169 -22.81 1.23 11.10
C ALA A 169 -23.63 0.03 11.62
N GLY A 170 -23.31 -0.49 12.81
CA GLY A 170 -23.91 -1.69 13.41
C GLY A 170 -23.39 -3.01 12.84
N SER A 171 -23.03 -3.06 11.56
CA SER A 171 -22.34 -4.20 10.93
C SER A 171 -21.64 -3.79 9.64
N ALA A 172 -20.67 -4.60 9.20
CA ALA A 172 -20.01 -4.35 7.92
C ALA A 172 -20.95 -4.57 6.72
N ALA A 173 -21.90 -5.51 6.85
CA ALA A 173 -22.91 -5.77 5.82
C ALA A 173 -23.81 -4.56 5.55
N ALA A 174 -24.11 -3.75 6.58
CA ALA A 174 -24.92 -2.53 6.44
C ALA A 174 -24.26 -1.46 5.55
N LEU A 175 -22.93 -1.52 5.36
CA LEU A 175 -22.19 -0.57 4.52
C LEU A 175 -22.27 -0.92 3.02
N GLY A 176 -22.69 -2.14 2.67
CA GLY A 176 -22.70 -2.63 1.29
C GLY A 176 -21.29 -2.60 0.65
N LYS A 177 -21.21 -2.26 -0.64
CA LYS A 177 -19.94 -2.02 -1.32
C LYS A 177 -19.36 -0.67 -0.92
N VAL A 178 -18.14 -0.70 -0.38
CA VAL A 178 -17.46 0.46 0.18
C VAL A 178 -16.41 0.97 -0.79
N ALA A 179 -16.48 2.27 -1.08
CA ALA A 179 -15.42 3.00 -1.77
C ALA A 179 -14.50 3.69 -0.75
N ILE A 180 -13.25 3.25 -0.73
CA ILE A 180 -12.20 3.80 0.13
C ILE A 180 -11.59 5.03 -0.57
N VAL A 181 -11.61 6.17 0.11
CA VAL A 181 -10.97 7.40 -0.33
C VAL A 181 -9.96 7.83 0.73
N THR A 182 -8.69 7.87 0.36
CA THR A 182 -7.59 8.22 1.26
C THR A 182 -6.35 8.58 0.43
N HIS A 183 -5.19 8.73 1.06
CA HIS A 183 -3.92 8.93 0.38
C HIS A 183 -3.55 7.69 -0.47
N ALA A 184 -2.99 7.91 -1.67
CA ALA A 184 -2.68 6.87 -2.65
C ALA A 184 -1.81 5.75 -2.06
N ASP A 185 -0.74 6.11 -1.35
CA ASP A 185 0.16 5.12 -0.74
C ASP A 185 -0.47 4.41 0.50
N GLN A 186 -1.58 4.90 1.06
CA GLN A 186 -2.32 4.26 2.17
C GLN A 186 -3.45 3.34 1.65
N ALA A 187 -3.85 3.46 0.39
CA ALA A 187 -5.06 2.84 -0.12
C ALA A 187 -5.06 1.31 -0.02
N SER A 188 -3.92 0.65 -0.28
CA SER A 188 -3.78 -0.81 -0.18
C SER A 188 -4.03 -1.32 1.24
N ILE A 189 -3.33 -0.75 2.23
CA ILE A 189 -3.50 -1.13 3.64
C ILE A 189 -4.89 -0.76 4.16
N ALA A 190 -5.45 0.39 3.74
CA ALA A 190 -6.81 0.79 4.11
C ALA A 190 -7.87 -0.21 3.59
N VAL A 191 -7.75 -0.68 2.35
CA VAL A 191 -8.61 -1.73 1.79
C VAL A 191 -8.43 -3.04 2.54
N ARG A 192 -7.17 -3.47 2.80
CA ARG A 192 -6.87 -4.69 3.54
C ARG A 192 -7.53 -4.70 4.93
N VAL A 193 -7.31 -3.67 5.74
CA VAL A 193 -7.88 -3.62 7.11
C VAL A 193 -9.39 -3.47 7.10
N SER A 194 -9.96 -2.80 6.10
CA SER A 194 -11.41 -2.68 5.95
C SER A 194 -12.04 -4.04 5.61
N ASN A 195 -11.41 -4.81 4.72
CA ASN A 195 -11.84 -6.18 4.42
C ASN A 195 -11.67 -7.11 5.63
N ALA A 196 -10.59 -6.97 6.40
CA ALA A 196 -10.41 -7.70 7.66
C ALA A 196 -11.49 -7.36 8.71
N ALA A 197 -12.02 -6.13 8.68
CA ALA A 197 -13.18 -5.72 9.48
C ALA A 197 -14.53 -6.19 8.90
N GLY A 198 -14.54 -6.95 7.79
CA GLY A 198 -15.71 -7.52 7.14
C GLY A 198 -16.37 -6.64 6.07
N MET A 199 -15.78 -5.49 5.71
CA MET A 199 -16.32 -4.64 4.65
C MET A 199 -16.06 -5.23 3.25
N GLN A 200 -16.85 -4.83 2.27
CA GLN A 200 -16.53 -5.05 0.85
C GLN A 200 -15.81 -3.82 0.29
N ALA A 201 -14.53 -3.66 0.64
CA ALA A 201 -13.76 -2.45 0.39
C ALA A 201 -12.99 -2.51 -0.95
N THR A 202 -13.11 -1.42 -1.71
CA THR A 202 -12.40 -1.20 -2.99
C THR A 202 -12.12 0.30 -3.14
N VAL A 203 -11.23 0.69 -4.05
CA VAL A 203 -11.08 2.10 -4.43
C VAL A 203 -12.03 2.46 -5.60
N PRO A 204 -12.56 3.68 -5.66
CA PRO A 204 -13.41 4.09 -6.77
C PRO A 204 -12.62 4.23 -8.08
N ALA A 205 -13.05 3.55 -9.13
CA ALA A 205 -12.42 3.60 -10.45
C ALA A 205 -12.48 5.02 -11.04
N GLY A 206 -11.37 5.49 -11.60
CA GLY A 206 -11.27 6.81 -12.23
C GLY A 206 -11.23 7.99 -11.26
N LEU A 207 -11.17 7.75 -9.94
CA LEU A 207 -10.86 8.79 -8.95
C LEU A 207 -9.34 8.83 -8.73
N VAL A 208 -8.74 10.01 -8.88
CA VAL A 208 -7.34 10.22 -8.51
C VAL A 208 -7.26 10.42 -7.01
N LEU A 209 -6.58 9.51 -6.31
CA LEU A 209 -6.31 9.65 -4.88
C LEU A 209 -5.18 10.66 -4.63
N PRO A 210 -5.26 11.48 -3.56
CA PRO A 210 -4.18 12.39 -3.19
C PRO A 210 -2.86 11.65 -2.93
N SER A 211 -1.74 12.22 -3.37
CA SER A 211 -0.41 11.59 -3.25
C SER A 211 0.66 12.50 -2.64
N LEU A 212 0.27 13.71 -2.22
CA LEU A 212 1.18 14.67 -1.60
C LEU A 212 1.26 14.42 -0.10
N TYR A 213 2.44 14.71 0.46
CA TYR A 213 2.73 14.56 1.89
C TYR A 213 2.72 15.93 2.59
N ASP A 214 2.25 15.97 3.83
CA ASP A 214 2.33 17.17 4.68
C ASP A 214 3.58 17.10 5.57
N ALA A 215 4.58 17.92 5.25
CA ALA A 215 5.81 18.02 6.06
C ALA A 215 5.55 18.43 7.51
N PHE A 216 4.39 19.03 7.81
CA PHE A 216 3.98 19.47 9.14
C PHE A 216 3.01 18.50 9.84
N ALA A 217 2.79 17.30 9.28
CA ALA A 217 2.01 16.27 9.95
C ALA A 217 2.59 15.97 11.34
N GLN A 218 1.72 15.81 12.33
CA GLN A 218 2.10 15.50 13.71
C GLN A 218 2.87 14.17 13.75
N GLN A 219 2.40 13.15 13.02
CA GLN A 219 3.01 11.84 12.90
C GLN A 219 4.23 11.90 11.94
N PRO A 220 5.47 11.68 12.43
CA PRO A 220 6.65 11.77 11.58
C PRO A 220 6.66 10.82 10.38
N ALA A 221 6.10 9.62 10.54
CA ALA A 221 5.98 8.62 9.49
C ALA A 221 5.12 9.07 8.29
N MET A 222 4.27 10.10 8.46
CA MET A 222 3.38 10.62 7.43
C MET A 222 3.88 11.94 6.83
N ARG A 223 5.11 12.37 7.15
CA ARG A 223 5.72 13.60 6.60
C ARG A 223 6.44 13.39 5.28
N ARG A 224 6.88 12.16 5.00
CA ARG A 224 7.67 11.80 3.81
C ARG A 224 7.29 10.44 3.27
N ARG A 225 7.35 10.31 1.94
CA ARG A 225 6.97 9.11 1.22
C ARG A 225 7.86 7.91 1.50
N ASP A 226 9.17 8.09 1.51
CA ASP A 226 10.14 7.02 1.77
C ASP A 226 9.95 6.37 3.14
N LEU A 227 9.74 7.18 4.18
CA LEU A 227 9.46 6.69 5.53
C LEU A 227 8.11 5.98 5.62
N TYR A 228 7.09 6.52 4.94
CA TYR A 228 5.76 5.93 4.95
C TYR A 228 5.71 4.58 4.23
N LEU A 229 6.29 4.47 3.04
CA LEU A 229 6.25 3.23 2.26
C LEU A 229 6.95 2.08 2.96
N MET A 230 8.12 2.33 3.56
CA MET A 230 8.82 1.32 4.38
C MET A 230 7.97 0.88 5.57
N SER A 231 7.37 1.85 6.26
CA SER A 231 6.47 1.61 7.39
C SER A 231 5.25 0.77 6.98
N ASN A 232 4.62 1.10 5.84
CA ASN A 232 3.46 0.40 5.31
C ASN A 232 3.81 -1.04 4.92
N ALA A 233 4.91 -1.25 4.19
CA ALA A 233 5.37 -2.60 3.84
C ALA A 233 5.61 -3.47 5.08
N GLY A 234 6.29 -2.92 6.10
CA GLY A 234 6.49 -3.61 7.37
C GLY A 234 5.17 -3.99 8.08
N MET A 235 4.20 -3.09 8.10
CA MET A 235 2.87 -3.37 8.67
C MET A 235 2.10 -4.43 7.88
N GLN A 236 2.18 -4.42 6.55
CA GLN A 236 1.52 -5.44 5.72
C GLN A 236 2.11 -6.83 5.94
N LEU A 237 3.44 -6.96 6.08
CA LEU A 237 4.08 -8.22 6.45
C LEU A 237 3.67 -8.68 7.85
N ALA A 238 3.60 -7.76 8.82
CA ALA A 238 3.16 -8.08 10.17
C ALA A 238 1.70 -8.60 10.19
N MET A 239 0.80 -7.96 9.43
CA MET A 239 -0.58 -8.41 9.27
C MET A 239 -0.66 -9.77 8.57
N LEU A 240 0.09 -9.95 7.48
CA LEU A 240 0.14 -11.21 6.75
C LEU A 240 0.60 -12.36 7.64
N ARG A 241 1.64 -12.15 8.46
CA ARG A 241 2.10 -13.15 9.43
C ARG A 241 0.99 -13.56 10.39
N LEU A 242 0.23 -12.60 10.92
CA LEU A 242 -0.90 -12.90 11.82
C LEU A 242 -2.02 -13.66 11.09
N ASP A 243 -2.33 -13.29 9.85
CA ASP A 243 -3.33 -13.99 9.02
C ASP A 243 -2.93 -15.45 8.78
N LEU A 244 -1.66 -15.71 8.45
CA LEU A 244 -1.12 -17.05 8.22
C LEU A 244 -1.16 -17.90 9.51
N ILE A 245 -0.76 -17.32 10.65
CA ILE A 245 -0.85 -18.01 11.95
C ILE A 245 -2.30 -18.36 12.28
N ASN A 246 -3.23 -17.42 12.14
CA ASN A 246 -4.65 -17.66 12.46
C ASN A 246 -5.30 -18.69 11.52
N ARG A 247 -4.83 -18.78 10.27
CA ARG A 247 -5.28 -19.80 9.31
C ARG A 247 -4.82 -21.20 9.73
N GLU A 248 -3.57 -21.34 10.13
CA GLU A 248 -2.98 -22.62 10.51
C GLU A 248 -3.44 -23.07 11.91
N TYR A 249 -3.56 -22.11 12.84
CA TYR A 249 -3.87 -22.34 14.24
C TYR A 249 -5.10 -21.51 14.69
N PRO A 250 -6.31 -21.85 14.23
CA PRO A 250 -7.51 -21.04 14.50
C PRO A 250 -7.94 -21.02 15.98
N ASN A 251 -7.42 -21.92 16.81
CA ASN A 251 -7.77 -22.04 18.24
C ASN A 251 -6.60 -21.73 19.19
N GLY A 252 -5.47 -21.23 18.67
CA GLY A 252 -4.23 -21.04 19.43
C GLY A 252 -3.33 -22.28 19.48
#